data_AF-A0A962M9G1-F1
#
_entry.id   AF-A0A962M9G1-F1
#
_cell.length_a   1.000
_cell.length_b   1.000
_cell.length_c   1.000
_cell.angle_alpha   90.00
_cell.angle_beta   90.00
_cell.angle_gamma   90.00
#
_symmetry.space_group_name_H-M   'P 1'
#
loop_
_entity.id
_entity.type
_entity.pdbx_description
1 polymer ?
#
loop_
_entity_poly.entity_id
_entity_poly.type
_entity_poly.pdbx_seq_one_letter_code
_entity_poly.pdbx_strand_id
1 'polypeptide(L)'
;MITCFRTLPEPARCLFVRLANRRRSLFRSSRLHYPEIPDLCQSLTVLEAADLVTRQAEQLLTDQLGWLDAFTRTELLQLFSDQVISRRLSKAELLEHIPRHFDSSHIAQTLTDYDPVLLLTVAPELQVLKFLFFGSLNRDMEQFVLRDLGQVQFETLDTCLVPAYFLNRQHVQDCLAVRLAYQQFLLLSERLPATALAQWFELWRQQHQKLHPDAERVLARLAVQVGQILERAGLITAALDCYAQSERPPARERRIRLLQRSRRSAEALALCETILASPGHGGEQIFAEDFSNAIRAGQTRRAVTRYLKKAPQLVLPDALQKHVPRVEQAVLTYFQEQGWQGHYAENLPWRALLGLLLWDVLFDVRKGRFMNPLQRGPTDLWSPDFYSQYQDEIDPLLASWCEKN
;
A
#
# COMPACT_ATOMS: atom_id res chain seq x y z
N MET A 1 -22.09 -4.12 17.63
CA MET A 1 -21.73 -2.75 17.20
C MET A 1 -22.77 -2.10 16.29
N ILE A 2 -22.99 -2.53 15.03
CA ILE A 2 -23.85 -1.78 14.06
C ILE A 2 -25.27 -1.54 14.59
N THR A 3 -25.93 -2.56 15.13
CA THR A 3 -27.27 -2.42 15.72
C THR A 3 -27.28 -1.40 16.87
N CYS A 4 -26.28 -1.48 17.76
CA CYS A 4 -26.10 -0.55 18.87
C CYS A 4 -25.90 0.89 18.37
N PHE A 5 -25.02 1.10 17.37
CA PHE A 5 -24.81 2.42 16.78
C PHE A 5 -26.10 3.03 16.20
N ARG A 6 -26.95 2.21 15.56
CA ARG A 6 -28.22 2.67 14.97
C ARG A 6 -29.22 3.14 16.02
N THR A 7 -29.20 2.58 17.22
CA THR A 7 -30.12 2.94 18.32
C THR A 7 -29.68 4.18 19.11
N LEU A 8 -28.48 4.71 18.86
CA LEU A 8 -27.98 5.89 19.58
C LEU A 8 -28.69 7.18 19.15
N PRO A 9 -28.85 8.14 20.08
CA PRO A 9 -29.25 9.51 19.76
C PRO A 9 -28.30 10.16 18.73
N GLU A 10 -28.83 11.07 17.92
CA GLU A 10 -28.06 11.73 16.86
C GLU A 10 -26.77 12.43 17.36
N PRO A 11 -26.76 13.19 18.47
CA PRO A 11 -25.53 13.79 18.99
C PRO A 11 -24.44 12.76 19.33
N ALA A 12 -24.83 11.61 19.91
CA ALA A 12 -23.89 10.53 20.22
C ALA A 12 -23.36 9.85 18.95
N ARG A 13 -24.21 9.65 17.92
CA ARG A 13 -23.76 9.14 16.62
C ARG A 13 -22.79 10.11 15.94
N CYS A 14 -23.07 11.42 15.99
CA CYS A 14 -22.19 12.44 15.44
C CYS A 14 -20.81 12.40 16.11
N LEU A 15 -20.77 12.36 17.44
CA LEU A 15 -19.53 12.23 18.20
C LEU A 15 -18.77 10.97 17.82
N PHE A 16 -19.44 9.82 17.77
CA PHE A 16 -18.82 8.55 17.37
C PHE A 16 -18.19 8.63 15.97
N VAL A 17 -18.90 9.19 14.99
CA VAL A 17 -18.36 9.33 13.61
C VAL A 17 -17.16 10.28 13.59
N ARG A 18 -17.19 11.38 14.34
CA ARG A 18 -16.04 12.28 14.49
C ARG A 18 -14.81 11.56 15.04
N LEU A 19 -14.99 10.73 16.06
CA LEU A 19 -13.91 9.93 16.64
C LEU A 19 -13.42 8.85 15.67
N ALA A 20 -14.34 8.10 15.05
CA ALA A 20 -14.04 7.02 14.11
C ALA A 20 -13.29 7.48 12.86
N ASN A 21 -13.44 8.75 12.45
CA ASN A 21 -12.76 9.32 11.29
C ASN A 21 -11.36 9.86 11.60
N ARG A 22 -10.98 9.98 12.88
CA ARG A 22 -9.61 10.35 13.24
C ARG A 22 -8.67 9.15 13.06
N ARG A 23 -7.39 9.43 12.80
CA ARG A 23 -6.36 8.39 12.56
C ARG A 23 -6.01 7.56 13.80
N ARG A 24 -6.22 8.12 14.99
CA ARG A 24 -5.90 7.49 16.27
C ARG A 24 -7.18 6.95 16.91
N SER A 25 -7.07 5.90 17.72
CA SER A 25 -8.15 5.37 18.56
C SER A 25 -8.21 6.01 19.94
N LEU A 26 -7.19 6.79 20.29
CA LEU A 26 -7.00 7.44 21.58
C LEU A 26 -7.13 8.95 21.48
N PHE A 27 -7.92 9.53 22.37
CA PHE A 27 -8.26 10.95 22.35
C PHE A 27 -8.15 11.56 23.73
N ARG A 28 -7.54 12.74 23.81
CA ARG A 28 -7.59 13.56 25.02
C ARG A 28 -8.94 14.27 25.10
N SER A 29 -9.63 14.16 26.23
CA SER A 29 -10.95 14.77 26.41
C SER A 29 -10.89 16.29 26.25
N SER A 30 -9.82 16.94 26.73
CA SER A 30 -9.60 18.38 26.56
C SER A 30 -9.48 18.85 25.10
N ARG A 31 -9.18 17.93 24.17
CA ARG A 31 -8.99 18.21 22.72
C ARG A 31 -10.21 17.85 21.88
N LEU A 32 -11.31 17.43 22.51
CA LEU A 32 -12.57 17.17 21.84
C LEU A 32 -13.44 18.42 21.92
N HIS A 33 -13.47 19.19 20.83
CA HIS A 33 -14.33 20.35 20.68
C HIS A 33 -15.09 20.26 19.35
N TYR A 34 -16.41 20.11 19.43
CA TYR A 34 -17.31 20.00 18.28
C TYR A 34 -18.52 20.90 18.51
N PRO A 35 -18.56 22.12 17.94
CA PRO A 35 -19.65 23.08 18.20
C PRO A 35 -21.03 22.58 17.74
N GLU A 36 -21.06 21.64 16.80
CA GLU A 36 -22.29 21.01 16.31
C GLU A 36 -22.90 19.98 17.28
N ILE A 37 -22.19 19.62 18.36
CA ILE A 37 -22.63 18.63 19.36
C ILE A 37 -23.03 19.38 20.64
N PRO A 38 -24.34 19.53 20.96
CA PRO A 38 -24.80 20.40 22.04
C PRO A 38 -24.28 20.03 23.43
N ASP A 39 -24.28 18.74 23.78
CA ASP A 39 -23.73 18.22 25.04
C ASP A 39 -22.78 17.06 24.77
N LEU A 40 -21.48 17.37 24.78
CA LEU A 40 -20.41 16.38 24.59
C LEU A 40 -20.36 15.39 25.76
N CYS A 41 -20.56 15.85 27.00
CA CYS A 41 -20.48 15.02 28.19
C CYS A 41 -21.59 13.97 28.21
N GLN A 42 -22.83 14.38 27.91
CA GLN A 42 -23.96 13.46 27.77
C GLN A 42 -23.73 12.48 26.62
N SER A 43 -23.24 12.96 25.47
CA SER A 43 -22.93 12.11 24.32
C SER A 43 -21.86 11.06 24.65
N LEU A 44 -20.82 11.42 25.41
CA LEU A 44 -19.80 10.49 25.88
C LEU A 44 -20.38 9.43 26.82
N THR A 45 -21.19 9.82 27.80
CA THR A 45 -21.85 8.88 28.73
C THR A 45 -22.72 7.86 27.97
N VAL A 46 -23.43 8.32 26.94
CA VAL A 46 -24.23 7.42 26.08
C VAL A 46 -23.35 6.46 25.28
N LEU A 47 -22.20 6.92 24.77
CA LEU A 47 -21.26 6.05 24.05
C LEU A 47 -20.56 5.04 24.96
N GLU A 48 -20.27 5.40 26.21
CA GLU A 48 -19.71 4.50 27.22
C GLU A 48 -20.71 3.43 27.64
N ALA A 49 -21.97 3.80 27.90
CA ALA A 49 -23.03 2.84 28.19
C ALA A 49 -23.29 1.85 27.04
N ALA A 50 -22.87 2.22 25.83
CA ALA A 50 -22.96 1.41 24.61
C ALA A 50 -21.69 0.59 24.31
N ASP A 51 -20.69 0.63 25.19
CA ASP A 51 -19.36 0.00 25.04
C ASP A 51 -18.62 0.40 23.75
N LEU A 52 -18.92 1.58 23.19
CA LEU A 52 -18.25 2.09 21.98
C LEU A 52 -17.00 2.90 22.29
N VAL A 53 -16.92 3.45 23.50
CA VAL A 53 -15.77 4.17 24.03
C VAL A 53 -15.57 3.85 25.50
N THR A 54 -14.38 4.05 26.03
CA THR A 54 -14.10 3.91 27.47
C THR A 54 -13.14 4.99 27.95
N ARG A 55 -13.38 5.50 29.16
CA ARG A 55 -12.46 6.37 29.93
C ARG A 55 -11.66 5.59 30.99
N GLN A 56 -11.86 4.28 31.13
CA GLN A 56 -11.28 3.50 32.24
C GLN A 56 -9.86 3.01 31.94
N ALA A 57 -8.87 3.53 32.68
CA ALA A 57 -7.42 3.26 32.59
C ALA A 57 -7.02 1.78 32.48
N GLU A 58 -7.78 0.87 33.08
CA GLU A 58 -7.38 -0.51 33.32
C GLU A 58 -7.59 -1.44 32.12
N GLN A 59 -8.53 -1.14 31.22
CA GLN A 59 -8.73 -1.87 29.96
C GLN A 59 -7.74 -1.43 28.86
N LEU A 60 -6.80 -0.54 29.17
CA LEU A 60 -5.98 0.24 28.23
C LEU A 60 -4.54 -0.29 28.09
N LEU A 61 -4.22 -1.40 28.75
CA LEU A 61 -2.86 -1.93 28.93
C LEU A 61 -2.18 -2.46 27.65
N THR A 62 -2.91 -2.59 26.54
CA THR A 62 -2.41 -3.28 25.34
C THR A 62 -1.66 -2.36 24.35
N ASP A 63 -1.87 -1.04 24.38
CA ASP A 63 -1.22 -0.08 23.44
C ASP A 63 -0.61 1.14 24.15
N GLN A 64 0.38 0.91 25.00
CA GLN A 64 1.08 1.96 25.76
C GLN A 64 1.73 3.04 24.86
N LEU A 65 2.16 2.65 23.66
CA LEU A 65 2.78 3.54 22.70
C LEU A 65 1.79 4.56 22.12
N GLY A 66 0.56 4.12 21.81
CA GLY A 66 -0.52 5.00 21.35
C GLY A 66 -0.85 6.11 22.36
N TRP A 67 -0.79 5.80 23.65
CA TRP A 67 -1.04 6.75 24.74
C TRP A 67 0.05 7.81 24.83
N LEU A 68 1.30 7.38 24.95
CA LEU A 68 2.42 8.30 25.08
C LEU A 68 2.54 9.20 23.84
N ASP A 69 2.24 8.68 22.64
CA ASP A 69 2.26 9.48 21.42
C ASP A 69 1.14 10.54 21.36
N ALA A 70 0.07 10.42 22.16
CA ALA A 70 -0.98 11.44 22.29
C ALA A 70 -0.51 12.71 23.02
N PHE A 71 0.58 12.62 23.78
CA PHE A 71 1.16 13.75 24.50
C PHE A 71 2.36 14.34 23.76
N THR A 72 2.62 15.61 24.05
CA THR A 72 3.81 16.31 23.56
C THR A 72 5.03 15.87 24.34
N ARG A 73 6.22 16.06 23.74
CA ARG A 73 7.49 15.78 24.41
C ARG A 73 7.62 16.50 25.76
N THR A 74 7.19 17.75 25.82
CA THR A 74 7.28 18.58 27.03
C THR A 74 6.38 18.05 28.13
N GLU A 75 5.13 17.69 27.79
CA GLU A 75 4.19 17.06 28.74
C GLU A 75 4.75 15.73 29.26
N LEU A 76 5.29 14.87 28.39
CA LEU A 76 5.90 13.59 28.81
C LEU A 76 7.08 13.78 29.78
N LEU A 77 7.96 14.76 29.52
CA LEU A 77 9.08 15.08 30.42
C LEU A 77 8.62 15.66 31.75
N GLN A 78 7.50 16.36 31.79
CA GLN A 78 6.91 16.89 33.01
C GLN A 78 6.26 15.77 33.84
N LEU A 79 5.53 14.86 33.19
CA LEU A 79 4.78 13.79 33.84
C LEU A 79 5.69 12.68 34.37
N PHE A 80 6.76 12.34 33.66
CA PHE A 80 7.70 11.29 34.04
C PHE A 80 9.06 11.86 34.43
N SER A 81 9.06 12.98 35.16
CA SER A 81 10.25 13.79 35.45
C SER A 81 11.26 13.17 36.42
N ASP A 82 11.07 11.91 36.84
CA ASP A 82 12.00 11.22 37.73
C ASP A 82 13.42 11.19 37.13
N GLN A 83 14.43 11.16 38.00
CA GLN A 83 15.87 11.22 37.64
C GLN A 83 16.33 10.14 36.63
N VAL A 84 15.45 9.21 36.29
CA VAL A 84 15.63 8.13 35.33
C VAL A 84 15.50 8.61 33.87
N ILE A 85 14.77 9.70 33.59
CA ILE A 85 14.54 10.19 32.22
C ILE A 85 15.36 11.44 31.89
N SER A 86 16.25 11.32 30.91
CA SER A 86 17.05 12.45 30.42
C SER A 86 16.20 13.45 29.62
N ARG A 87 16.29 14.73 30.00
CA ARG A 87 15.67 15.85 29.27
C ARG A 87 16.21 16.07 27.86
N ARG A 88 17.25 15.34 27.43
CA ARG A 88 17.80 15.42 26.07
C ARG A 88 17.12 14.47 25.09
N LEU A 89 16.35 13.48 25.58
CA LEU A 89 15.68 12.52 24.73
C LEU A 89 14.66 13.20 23.81
N SER A 90 14.64 12.77 22.56
CA SER A 90 13.61 13.10 21.57
C SER A 90 12.28 12.44 21.95
N LYS A 91 11.18 12.84 21.30
CA LYS A 91 9.87 12.21 21.55
C LYS A 91 9.94 10.71 21.27
N ALA A 92 10.53 10.30 20.15
CA ALA A 92 10.65 8.89 19.77
C ALA A 92 11.41 8.07 20.84
N GLU A 93 12.52 8.60 21.35
CA GLU A 93 13.28 7.94 22.42
C GLU A 93 12.48 7.86 23.72
N LEU A 94 11.71 8.90 24.07
CA LEU A 94 10.82 8.87 25.25
C LEU A 94 9.73 7.80 25.13
N LEU A 95 9.14 7.63 23.94
CA LEU A 95 8.12 6.60 23.69
C LEU A 95 8.67 5.18 23.92
N GLU A 96 9.96 4.96 23.72
CA GLU A 96 10.59 3.67 24.04
C GLU A 96 11.10 3.58 25.48
N HIS A 97 11.54 4.69 26.05
CA HIS A 97 12.14 4.73 27.38
C HIS A 97 11.09 4.60 28.49
N ILE A 98 9.96 5.30 28.38
CA ILE A 98 8.91 5.30 29.41
C ILE A 98 8.37 3.88 29.68
N PRO A 99 7.97 3.09 28.65
CA PRO A 99 7.48 1.71 28.86
C PRO A 99 8.51 0.73 29.44
N ARG A 100 9.82 1.03 29.32
CA ARG A 100 10.89 0.19 29.88
C ARG A 100 11.14 0.45 31.37
N HIS A 101 10.72 1.61 31.87
CA HIS A 101 11.07 2.09 33.21
C HIS A 101 9.87 2.26 34.13
N PHE A 102 8.66 2.38 33.59
CA PHE A 102 7.43 2.52 34.36
C PHE A 102 6.45 1.41 34.01
N ASP A 103 5.72 0.93 35.01
CA ASP A 103 4.67 -0.04 34.79
C ASP A 103 3.51 0.56 33.99
N SER A 104 2.90 -0.28 33.16
CA SER A 104 1.77 0.06 32.29
C SER A 104 0.61 0.77 33.03
N SER A 105 0.30 0.32 34.24
CA SER A 105 -0.74 0.88 35.09
C SER A 105 -0.39 2.27 35.58
N HIS A 106 0.87 2.48 35.99
CA HIS A 106 1.37 3.78 36.42
C HIS A 106 1.32 4.78 35.26
N ILE A 107 1.80 4.38 34.08
CA ILE A 107 1.73 5.22 32.86
C ILE A 107 0.29 5.62 32.58
N ALA A 108 -0.64 4.67 32.55
CA ALA A 108 -2.05 4.95 32.26
C ALA A 108 -2.69 5.88 33.30
N GLN A 109 -2.42 5.67 34.58
CA GLN A 109 -2.91 6.52 35.68
C GLN A 109 -2.35 7.95 35.57
N THR A 110 -1.03 8.12 35.47
CA THR A 110 -0.39 9.43 35.37
C THR A 110 -0.89 10.25 34.18
N LEU A 111 -1.10 9.60 33.02
CA LEU A 111 -1.64 10.28 31.84
C LEU A 111 -3.12 10.65 32.02
N THR A 112 -3.92 9.76 32.60
CA THR A 112 -5.37 9.98 32.81
C THR A 112 -5.64 11.06 33.86
N ASP A 113 -4.82 11.10 34.92
CA ASP A 113 -4.89 12.12 35.98
C ASP A 113 -4.57 13.52 35.45
N TYR A 114 -3.64 13.61 34.49
CA TYR A 114 -3.29 14.87 33.86
C TYR A 114 -4.36 15.35 32.85
N ASP A 115 -4.84 14.45 32.00
CA ASP A 115 -5.90 14.75 31.03
C ASP A 115 -6.70 13.46 30.74
N PRO A 116 -8.00 13.40 31.10
CA PRO A 116 -8.80 12.21 30.88
C PRO A 116 -8.76 11.77 29.43
N VAL A 117 -8.32 10.54 29.21
CA VAL A 117 -8.20 9.98 27.86
C VAL A 117 -9.39 9.08 27.58
N LEU A 118 -9.86 9.14 26.34
CA LEU A 118 -10.94 8.36 25.77
C LEU A 118 -10.35 7.37 24.76
N LEU A 119 -10.62 6.08 24.95
CA LEU A 119 -10.33 5.04 23.96
C LEU A 119 -11.59 4.69 23.18
N LEU A 120 -11.45 4.60 21.86
CA LEU A 120 -12.42 3.97 20.97
C LEU A 120 -12.26 2.44 21.05
N THR A 121 -13.10 1.77 21.83
CA THR A 121 -13.03 0.32 22.10
C THR A 121 -13.22 -0.50 20.83
N VAL A 122 -14.05 -0.01 19.91
CA VAL A 122 -14.42 -0.69 18.67
C VAL A 122 -13.50 -0.36 17.49
N ALA A 123 -12.28 0.10 17.75
CA ALA A 123 -11.31 0.44 16.71
C ALA A 123 -10.97 -0.75 15.78
N PRO A 124 -10.76 -1.99 16.26
CA PRO A 124 -10.50 -3.14 15.39
C PRO A 124 -11.67 -3.44 14.46
N GLU A 125 -12.90 -3.39 14.95
CA GLU A 125 -14.08 -3.66 14.13
C GLU A 125 -14.35 -2.53 13.13
N LEU A 126 -14.08 -1.27 13.49
CA LEU A 126 -14.11 -0.15 12.55
C LEU A 126 -13.05 -0.32 11.45
N GLN A 127 -11.86 -0.82 11.79
CA GLN A 127 -10.83 -1.15 10.80
C GLN A 127 -11.34 -2.23 9.83
N VAL A 128 -12.04 -3.25 10.32
CA VAL A 128 -12.67 -4.28 9.48
C VAL A 128 -13.76 -3.67 8.59
N LEU A 129 -14.63 -2.80 9.11
CA LEU A 129 -15.68 -2.15 8.32
C LEU A 129 -15.10 -1.26 7.21
N LYS A 130 -14.07 -0.46 7.53
CA LYS A 130 -13.33 0.33 6.54
C LYS A 130 -12.65 -0.57 5.51
N PHE A 131 -12.06 -1.69 5.95
CA PHE A 131 -11.46 -2.65 5.04
C PHE A 131 -12.49 -3.31 4.12
N LEU A 132 -13.67 -3.67 4.61
CA LEU A 132 -14.75 -4.23 3.80
C LEU A 132 -15.22 -3.23 2.73
N PHE A 133 -15.31 -1.95 3.07
CA PHE A 133 -15.72 -0.91 2.14
C PHE A 133 -14.60 -0.58 1.12
N PHE A 134 -13.38 -0.33 1.60
CA PHE A 134 -12.28 0.17 0.75
C PHE A 134 -11.39 -0.93 0.17
N GLY A 135 -11.45 -2.17 0.65
CA GLY A 135 -10.50 -3.26 0.36
C GLY A 135 -9.03 -2.95 0.62
N SER A 136 -8.76 -1.92 1.42
CA SER A 136 -7.43 -1.43 1.76
C SER A 136 -7.46 -0.82 3.14
N LEU A 137 -6.39 -1.01 3.91
CA LEU A 137 -6.19 -0.36 5.21
C LEU A 137 -5.62 1.06 5.08
N ASN A 138 -5.23 1.48 3.87
CA ASN A 138 -4.60 2.78 3.63
C ASN A 138 -5.58 3.83 3.09
N ARG A 139 -6.80 3.43 2.72
CA ARG A 139 -7.86 4.34 2.28
C ARG A 139 -8.75 4.67 3.46
N ASP A 140 -9.20 5.91 3.52
CA ASP A 140 -10.02 6.40 4.61
C ASP A 140 -11.19 7.26 4.11
N MET A 141 -11.88 7.87 5.06
CA MET A 141 -13.10 8.61 4.83
C MET A 141 -12.86 9.97 4.13
N GLU A 142 -11.60 10.40 3.93
CA GLU A 142 -11.28 11.64 3.20
C GLU A 142 -11.81 11.60 1.77
N GLN A 143 -11.93 10.40 1.16
CA GLN A 143 -12.44 10.24 -0.19
C GLN A 143 -13.90 10.70 -0.37
N PHE A 144 -14.73 10.54 0.67
CA PHE A 144 -16.11 11.05 0.65
C PHE A 144 -16.12 12.57 0.67
N VAL A 145 -15.27 13.18 1.52
CA VAL A 145 -15.16 14.65 1.63
C VAL A 145 -14.67 15.25 0.32
N LEU A 146 -13.64 14.67 -0.30
CA LEU A 146 -13.12 15.14 -1.59
C LEU A 146 -14.14 15.07 -2.72
N ARG A 147 -14.97 14.02 -2.73
CA ARG A 147 -16.09 13.88 -3.67
C ARG A 147 -17.15 14.94 -3.41
N ASP A 148 -17.58 15.09 -2.16
CA ASP A 148 -18.69 15.99 -1.79
C ASP A 148 -18.32 17.48 -1.96
N LEU A 149 -17.03 17.81 -1.85
CA LEU A 149 -16.49 19.13 -2.19
C LEU A 149 -16.31 19.36 -3.70
N GLY A 150 -16.55 18.35 -4.55
CA GLY A 150 -16.36 18.43 -6.00
C GLY A 150 -14.89 18.45 -6.47
N GLN A 151 -13.93 18.16 -5.58
CA GLN A 151 -12.51 18.14 -5.93
C GLN A 151 -12.11 16.87 -6.70
N VAL A 152 -12.86 15.78 -6.51
CA VAL A 152 -12.65 14.51 -7.22
C VAL A 152 -14.00 14.04 -7.76
N GLN A 153 -14.02 13.75 -9.06
CA GLN A 153 -15.16 13.12 -9.72
C GLN A 153 -14.82 11.65 -9.99
N PHE A 154 -15.74 10.76 -9.60
CA PHE A 154 -15.66 9.32 -9.86
C PHE A 154 -16.72 8.96 -10.90
N GLU A 155 -16.49 7.86 -11.62
CA GLU A 155 -17.48 7.32 -12.55
C GLU A 155 -18.72 6.84 -11.77
N THR A 156 -19.90 7.02 -12.37
CA THR A 156 -21.15 6.63 -11.72
C THR A 156 -21.41 5.15 -11.94
N LEU A 157 -21.16 4.36 -10.90
CA LEU A 157 -21.38 2.91 -10.93
C LEU A 157 -22.81 2.57 -10.51
N ASP A 158 -23.47 1.67 -11.24
CA ASP A 158 -24.70 1.05 -10.77
C ASP A 158 -24.38 0.05 -9.65
N THR A 159 -24.50 0.52 -8.41
CA THR A 159 -24.18 -0.27 -7.22
C THR A 159 -25.06 -1.52 -7.05
N CYS A 160 -26.24 -1.57 -7.70
CA CYS A 160 -27.11 -2.74 -7.65
C CYS A 160 -26.56 -3.91 -8.47
N LEU A 161 -25.69 -3.64 -9.44
CA LEU A 161 -25.07 -4.64 -10.31
C LEU A 161 -23.67 -5.06 -9.83
N VAL A 162 -23.09 -4.37 -8.84
CA VAL A 162 -21.76 -4.68 -8.32
C VAL A 162 -21.83 -5.96 -7.47
N PRO A 163 -21.17 -7.05 -7.88
CA PRO A 163 -21.13 -8.27 -7.09
C PRO A 163 -20.35 -8.07 -5.78
N ALA A 164 -20.64 -8.90 -4.78
CA ALA A 164 -19.88 -8.88 -3.54
C ALA A 164 -18.40 -9.22 -3.81
N TYR A 165 -17.49 -8.31 -3.47
CA TYR A 165 -16.06 -8.53 -3.66
C TYR A 165 -15.52 -9.66 -2.78
N PHE A 166 -15.91 -9.68 -1.50
CA PHE A 166 -15.56 -10.74 -0.57
C PHE A 166 -16.66 -11.79 -0.54
N LEU A 167 -16.32 -13.01 -0.96
CA LEU A 167 -17.28 -14.11 -1.11
C LEU A 167 -17.74 -14.71 0.23
N ASN A 168 -16.86 -14.72 1.23
CA ASN A 168 -17.14 -15.29 2.55
C ASN A 168 -16.20 -14.70 3.61
N ARG A 169 -16.45 -15.05 4.88
CA ARG A 169 -15.67 -14.56 6.02
C ARG A 169 -14.19 -14.95 5.96
N GLN A 170 -13.88 -16.16 5.49
CA GLN A 170 -12.49 -16.63 5.37
C GLN A 170 -11.71 -15.78 4.36
N HIS A 171 -12.31 -15.43 3.22
CA HIS A 171 -11.70 -14.53 2.24
C HIS A 171 -11.36 -13.16 2.88
N VAL A 172 -12.28 -12.59 3.66
CA VAL A 172 -12.02 -11.34 4.41
C VAL A 172 -10.84 -11.51 5.37
N GLN A 173 -10.85 -12.60 6.16
CA GLN A 173 -9.83 -12.87 7.16
C GLN A 173 -8.44 -13.04 6.54
N ASP A 174 -8.32 -13.81 5.46
CA ASP A 174 -7.05 -14.03 4.75
C ASP A 174 -6.48 -12.73 4.19
N CYS A 175 -7.32 -11.96 3.49
CA CYS A 175 -6.89 -10.69 2.90
C CYS A 175 -6.54 -9.66 3.97
N LEU A 176 -7.29 -9.59 5.06
CA LEU A 176 -7.00 -8.69 6.18
C LEU A 176 -5.71 -9.09 6.89
N ALA A 177 -5.50 -10.39 7.15
CA ALA A 177 -4.30 -10.90 7.82
C ALA A 177 -3.02 -10.51 7.07
N VAL A 178 -2.99 -10.68 5.75
CA VAL A 178 -1.83 -10.26 4.94
C VAL A 178 -1.63 -8.74 4.97
N ARG A 179 -2.71 -7.94 4.97
CA ARG A 179 -2.60 -6.47 5.03
C ARG A 179 -2.08 -5.99 6.38
N LEU A 180 -2.51 -6.61 7.47
CA LEU A 180 -1.98 -6.36 8.81
C LEU A 180 -0.51 -6.79 8.90
N ALA A 181 -0.15 -7.95 8.36
CA ALA A 181 1.24 -8.39 8.27
C ALA A 181 2.11 -7.41 7.48
N TYR A 182 1.58 -6.84 6.40
CA TYR A 182 2.27 -5.82 5.62
C TYR A 182 2.49 -4.53 6.44
N GLN A 183 1.48 -4.06 7.18
CA GLN A 183 1.64 -2.90 8.08
C GLN A 183 2.66 -3.18 9.19
N GLN A 184 2.62 -4.37 9.78
CA GLN A 184 3.60 -4.81 10.76
C GLN A 184 5.00 -4.84 10.16
N PHE A 185 5.18 -5.40 8.96
CA PHE A 185 6.44 -5.42 8.23
C PHE A 185 7.04 -4.03 8.07
N LEU A 186 6.25 -3.02 7.68
CA LEU A 186 6.75 -1.66 7.54
C LEU A 186 7.36 -1.16 8.85
N LEU A 187 6.70 -1.39 9.99
CA LEU A 187 7.19 -1.01 11.32
C LEU A 187 8.43 -1.82 11.76
N LEU A 188 8.46 -3.12 11.45
CA LEU A 188 9.55 -4.01 11.83
C LEU A 188 10.80 -3.78 10.98
N SER A 189 10.64 -3.48 9.69
CA SER A 189 11.74 -3.32 8.74
C SER A 189 12.69 -2.16 9.07
N GLU A 190 12.19 -1.16 9.81
CA GLU A 190 12.97 -0.02 10.28
C GLU A 190 13.69 -0.27 11.62
N ARG A 191 13.23 -1.26 12.39
CA ARG A 191 13.64 -1.47 13.79
C ARG A 191 14.41 -2.75 14.03
N LEU A 192 14.13 -3.79 13.25
CA LEU A 192 14.69 -5.12 13.46
C LEU A 192 15.85 -5.40 12.50
N PRO A 193 16.86 -6.17 12.93
CA PRO A 193 17.86 -6.69 12.02
C PRO A 193 17.23 -7.65 10.99
N ALA A 194 17.85 -7.77 9.82
CA ALA A 194 17.37 -8.60 8.73
C ALA A 194 17.15 -10.07 9.14
N THR A 195 17.95 -10.61 10.06
CA THR A 195 17.79 -11.99 10.57
C THR A 195 16.49 -12.18 11.34
N ALA A 196 16.11 -11.22 12.20
CA ALA A 196 14.85 -11.26 12.93
C ALA A 196 13.66 -11.06 11.98
N LEU A 197 13.81 -10.21 10.94
CA LEU A 197 12.79 -10.02 9.91
C LEU A 197 12.54 -11.31 9.10
N ALA A 198 13.60 -12.05 8.77
CA ALA A 198 13.48 -13.36 8.11
C ALA A 198 12.70 -14.35 8.97
N GLN A 199 13.04 -14.45 10.27
CA GLN A 199 12.34 -15.32 11.22
C GLN A 199 10.87 -14.94 11.37
N TRP A 200 10.57 -13.65 11.48
CA TRP A 200 9.19 -13.15 11.54
C TRP A 200 8.39 -13.56 10.30
N PHE A 201 8.93 -13.35 9.09
CA PHE A 201 8.23 -13.67 7.86
C PHE A 201 8.01 -15.18 7.70
N GLU A 202 9.01 -15.98 8.04
CA GLU A 202 8.93 -17.44 8.00
C GLU A 202 7.86 -17.97 8.97
N LEU A 203 7.86 -17.52 10.23
CA LEU A 203 6.86 -17.88 11.23
C LEU A 203 5.44 -17.47 10.78
N TRP A 204 5.31 -16.26 10.25
CA TRP A 204 4.03 -15.77 9.73
C TRP A 204 3.53 -16.64 8.58
N ARG A 205 4.41 -17.00 7.63
CA ARG A 205 4.06 -17.87 6.49
C ARG A 205 3.67 -19.27 6.92
N GLN A 206 4.38 -19.85 7.90
CA GLN A 206 4.05 -21.18 8.45
C GLN A 206 2.66 -21.24 9.08
N GLN A 207 2.20 -20.14 9.68
CA GLN A 207 0.86 -20.03 10.25
C GLN A 207 -0.23 -19.84 9.17
N HIS A 208 0.14 -19.36 7.98
CA HIS A 208 -0.77 -18.96 6.90
C HIS A 208 -0.43 -19.69 5.59
N GLN A 209 -0.49 -21.02 5.61
CA GLN A 209 -0.14 -21.88 4.46
C GLN A 209 -1.18 -21.86 3.34
N LYS A 210 -2.46 -21.68 3.69
CA LYS A 210 -3.59 -21.71 2.75
C LYS A 210 -4.34 -20.40 2.85
N LEU A 211 -4.05 -19.49 1.95
CA LEU A 211 -4.72 -18.20 1.84
C LEU A 211 -5.54 -18.14 0.56
N HIS A 212 -6.60 -17.34 0.58
CA HIS A 212 -7.34 -16.98 -0.63
C HIS A 212 -6.40 -16.40 -1.72
N PRO A 213 -6.62 -16.67 -3.03
CA PRO A 213 -5.74 -16.19 -4.10
C PRO A 213 -5.48 -14.68 -4.10
N ASP A 214 -6.46 -13.86 -3.71
CA ASP A 214 -6.27 -12.41 -3.59
C ASP A 214 -5.32 -12.01 -2.45
N ALA A 215 -5.32 -12.78 -1.35
CA ALA A 215 -4.39 -12.59 -0.25
C ALA A 215 -2.98 -13.04 -0.64
N GLU A 216 -2.83 -14.18 -1.33
CA GLU A 216 -1.56 -14.66 -1.88
C GLU A 216 -0.93 -13.63 -2.83
N ARG A 217 -1.73 -12.95 -3.65
CA ARG A 217 -1.24 -11.85 -4.50
C ARG A 217 -0.60 -10.74 -3.67
N VAL A 218 -1.20 -10.34 -2.56
CA VAL A 218 -0.63 -9.30 -1.68
C VAL A 218 0.61 -9.83 -0.97
N LEU A 219 0.59 -11.07 -0.51
CA LEU A 219 1.71 -11.74 0.14
C LEU A 219 2.93 -11.82 -0.78
N ALA A 220 2.74 -12.12 -2.07
CA ALA A 220 3.81 -12.12 -3.05
C ALA A 220 4.56 -10.78 -3.11
N ARG A 221 3.85 -9.64 -2.94
CA ARG A 221 4.50 -8.31 -2.86
C ARG A 221 5.31 -8.17 -1.59
N LEU A 222 4.76 -8.61 -0.45
CA LEU A 222 5.44 -8.60 0.83
C LEU A 222 6.73 -9.45 0.77
N ALA A 223 6.65 -10.67 0.23
CA ALA A 223 7.76 -11.58 0.06
C ALA A 223 8.90 -10.96 -0.77
N VAL A 224 8.58 -10.23 -1.84
CA VAL A 224 9.58 -9.49 -2.62
C VAL A 224 10.27 -8.40 -1.80
N GLN A 225 9.53 -7.65 -0.98
CA GLN A 225 10.12 -6.59 -0.16
C GLN A 225 10.99 -7.15 0.96
N VAL A 226 10.53 -8.21 1.63
CA VAL A 226 11.34 -8.94 2.62
C VAL A 226 12.62 -9.45 1.94
N GLY A 227 12.50 -10.16 0.82
CA GLY A 227 13.64 -10.70 0.07
C GLY A 227 14.67 -9.63 -0.32
N GLN A 228 14.25 -8.42 -0.68
CA GLN A 228 15.16 -7.31 -1.00
C GLN A 228 15.98 -6.84 0.20
N ILE A 229 15.37 -6.79 1.40
CA ILE A 229 16.07 -6.43 2.63
C ILE A 229 17.08 -7.53 2.98
N LEU A 230 16.65 -8.80 2.92
CA LEU A 230 17.52 -9.95 3.21
C LEU A 230 18.70 -10.04 2.23
N GLU A 231 18.46 -9.77 0.95
CA GLU A 231 19.50 -9.73 -0.08
C GLU A 231 20.54 -8.65 0.18
N ARG A 232 20.10 -7.44 0.56
CA ARG A 232 21.00 -6.33 0.91
C ARG A 232 21.84 -6.65 2.15
N ALA A 233 21.27 -7.40 3.09
CA ALA A 233 21.96 -7.88 4.28
C ALA A 233 22.87 -9.10 4.02
N GLY A 234 22.92 -9.62 2.80
CA GLY A 234 23.76 -10.77 2.44
C GLY A 234 23.20 -12.14 2.85
N LEU A 235 21.96 -12.21 3.33
CA LEU A 235 21.29 -13.46 3.72
C LEU A 235 20.73 -14.17 2.48
N ILE A 236 21.63 -14.76 1.69
CA ILE A 236 21.32 -15.23 0.33
C ILE A 236 20.23 -16.30 0.30
N THR A 237 20.34 -17.34 1.14
CA THR A 237 19.38 -18.45 1.16
C THR A 237 17.98 -17.96 1.51
N ALA A 238 17.84 -17.21 2.61
CA ALA A 238 16.56 -16.66 3.03
C ALA A 238 15.96 -15.69 2.00
N ALA A 239 16.79 -14.90 1.31
CA ALA A 239 16.33 -14.06 0.21
C ALA A 239 15.80 -14.87 -0.99
N LEU A 240 16.48 -15.97 -1.35
CA LEU A 240 16.02 -16.89 -2.39
C LEU A 240 14.67 -17.52 -2.03
N ASP A 241 14.51 -17.95 -0.77
CA ASP A 241 13.27 -18.55 -0.26
C ASP A 241 12.11 -17.54 -0.32
N CYS A 242 12.35 -16.28 0.07
CA CYS A 242 11.36 -15.22 -0.05
C CYS A 242 10.95 -14.97 -1.51
N TYR A 243 11.92 -14.82 -2.41
CA TYR A 243 11.59 -14.60 -3.82
C TYR A 243 10.91 -15.81 -4.46
N ALA A 244 11.16 -17.03 -3.98
CA ALA A 244 10.50 -18.22 -4.50
C ALA A 244 8.98 -18.22 -4.24
N GLN A 245 8.50 -17.42 -3.28
CA GLN A 245 7.07 -17.26 -2.98
C GLN A 245 6.37 -16.23 -3.89
N SER A 246 7.05 -15.67 -4.88
CA SER A 246 6.47 -14.66 -5.78
C SER A 246 6.90 -14.85 -7.23
N GLU A 247 5.92 -14.80 -8.13
CA GLU A 247 6.15 -14.68 -9.57
C GLU A 247 6.17 -13.22 -10.03
N ARG A 248 5.85 -12.27 -9.15
CA ARG A 248 5.80 -10.84 -9.50
C ARG A 248 7.20 -10.27 -9.78
N PRO A 249 7.35 -9.38 -10.77
CA PRO A 249 8.60 -8.66 -10.97
C PRO A 249 8.99 -7.84 -9.72
N PRO A 250 10.28 -7.76 -9.38
CA PRO A 250 11.42 -8.40 -10.02
C PRO A 250 11.83 -9.75 -9.40
N ALA A 251 10.92 -10.51 -8.76
CA ALA A 251 11.27 -11.70 -7.96
C ALA A 251 12.09 -12.74 -8.73
N ARG A 252 11.60 -13.20 -9.89
CA ARG A 252 12.29 -14.21 -10.71
C ARG A 252 13.64 -13.71 -11.22
N GLU A 253 13.71 -12.46 -11.71
CA GLU A 253 14.99 -11.85 -12.13
C GLU A 253 16.02 -11.79 -10.99
N ARG A 254 15.58 -11.42 -9.78
CA ARG A 254 16.46 -11.34 -8.61
C ARG A 254 16.93 -12.72 -8.17
N ARG A 255 16.06 -13.74 -8.21
CA ARG A 255 16.46 -15.14 -7.98
C ARG A 255 17.55 -15.58 -8.94
N ILE A 256 17.37 -15.33 -10.24
CA ILE A 256 18.35 -15.67 -11.28
C ILE A 256 19.71 -15.03 -10.96
N ARG A 257 19.73 -13.73 -10.64
CA ARG A 257 20.96 -13.02 -10.29
C ARG A 257 21.61 -13.57 -9.02
N LEU A 258 20.82 -13.93 -8.01
CA LEU A 258 21.32 -14.50 -6.76
C LEU A 258 21.89 -15.90 -6.94
N LEU A 259 21.18 -16.77 -7.68
CA LEU A 259 21.66 -18.11 -8.02
C LEU A 259 23.00 -18.04 -8.76
N GLN A 260 23.12 -17.12 -9.73
CA GLN A 260 24.38 -16.91 -10.44
C GLN A 260 25.50 -16.43 -9.52
N ARG A 261 25.22 -15.48 -8.61
CA ARG A 261 26.19 -15.01 -7.61
C ARG A 261 26.64 -16.14 -6.68
N SER A 262 25.77 -17.10 -6.40
CA SER A 262 26.06 -18.32 -5.61
C SER A 262 26.68 -19.46 -6.45
N ARG A 263 27.12 -19.20 -7.69
CA ARG A 263 27.67 -20.20 -8.62
C ARG A 263 26.72 -21.36 -8.96
N ARG A 264 25.41 -21.17 -8.79
CA ARG A 264 24.34 -22.11 -9.14
C ARG A 264 23.81 -21.83 -10.56
N SER A 265 24.72 -21.83 -11.54
CA SER A 265 24.41 -21.40 -12.91
C SER A 265 23.37 -22.27 -13.61
N ALA A 266 23.36 -23.58 -13.34
CA ALA A 266 22.39 -24.52 -13.92
C ALA A 266 20.96 -24.17 -13.50
N GLU A 267 20.74 -23.85 -12.22
CA GLU A 267 19.44 -23.45 -11.69
C GLU A 267 19.02 -22.06 -12.19
N ALA A 268 19.96 -21.14 -12.33
CA ALA A 268 19.71 -19.83 -12.92
C ALA A 268 19.23 -19.96 -14.38
N LEU A 269 19.87 -20.83 -15.18
CA LEU A 269 19.48 -21.11 -16.56
C LEU A 269 18.12 -21.80 -16.65
N ALA A 270 17.82 -22.78 -15.80
CA ALA A 270 16.51 -23.43 -15.75
C ALA A 270 15.39 -22.43 -15.42
N LEU A 271 15.65 -21.47 -14.53
CA LEU A 271 14.69 -20.41 -14.22
C LEU A 271 14.53 -19.42 -15.39
N CYS A 272 15.60 -19.12 -16.14
CA CYS A 272 15.46 -18.37 -17.39
C CYS A 272 14.58 -19.10 -18.41
N GLU A 273 14.76 -20.41 -18.60
CA GLU A 273 13.93 -21.21 -19.51
C GLU A 273 12.45 -21.18 -19.09
N THR A 274 12.18 -21.22 -17.78
CA THR A 274 10.82 -21.07 -17.24
C THR A 274 10.22 -19.71 -17.60
N ILE A 275 10.99 -18.62 -17.48
CA ILE A 275 10.55 -17.28 -17.90
C ILE A 275 10.30 -17.23 -19.42
N LEU A 276 11.16 -17.84 -20.22
CA LEU A 276 11.00 -17.83 -21.69
C LEU A 276 9.78 -18.63 -22.15
N ALA A 277 9.39 -19.67 -21.40
CA ALA A 277 8.17 -20.44 -21.68
C ALA A 277 6.89 -19.69 -21.28
N SER A 278 6.93 -18.90 -20.20
CA SER A 278 5.78 -18.11 -19.72
C SER A 278 6.25 -16.79 -19.07
N PRO A 279 6.52 -15.76 -19.90
CA PRO A 279 7.03 -14.48 -19.42
C PRO A 279 5.92 -13.68 -18.74
N GLY A 280 6.23 -13.05 -17.60
CA GLY A 280 5.27 -12.21 -16.89
C GLY A 280 5.08 -10.85 -17.55
N HIS A 281 6.11 -10.35 -18.25
CA HIS A 281 6.05 -9.19 -19.14
C HIS A 281 7.24 -9.19 -20.11
N GLY A 282 7.16 -8.37 -21.17
CA GLY A 282 8.21 -8.31 -22.20
C GLY A 282 9.59 -7.96 -21.66
N GLY A 283 9.69 -7.06 -20.67
CA GLY A 283 10.97 -6.76 -20.01
C GLY A 283 11.64 -7.97 -19.34
N GLU A 284 10.86 -8.86 -18.75
CA GLU A 284 11.37 -10.07 -18.09
C GLU A 284 11.85 -11.11 -19.12
N GLN A 285 11.13 -11.22 -20.25
CA GLN A 285 11.56 -12.04 -21.38
C GLN A 285 12.92 -11.57 -21.92
N ILE A 286 13.05 -10.27 -22.21
CA ILE A 286 14.32 -9.69 -22.69
C ILE A 286 15.44 -9.95 -21.68
N PHE A 287 15.16 -9.82 -20.38
CA PHE A 287 16.12 -10.16 -19.34
C PHE A 287 16.56 -11.63 -19.41
N ALA A 288 15.62 -12.58 -19.50
CA ALA A 288 15.94 -14.00 -19.53
C ALA A 288 16.73 -14.40 -20.78
N GLU A 289 16.42 -13.82 -21.94
CA GLU A 289 17.18 -14.02 -23.18
C GLU A 289 18.62 -13.52 -23.04
N ASP A 290 18.79 -12.26 -22.63
CA ASP A 290 20.11 -11.64 -22.47
C ASP A 290 20.95 -12.36 -21.40
N PHE A 291 20.33 -12.74 -20.28
CA PHE A 291 21.01 -13.42 -19.18
C PHE A 291 21.44 -14.84 -19.55
N SER A 292 20.58 -15.60 -20.24
CA SER A 292 20.90 -16.94 -20.73
C SER A 292 22.05 -16.91 -21.75
N ASN A 293 22.02 -15.95 -22.68
CA ASN A 293 23.07 -15.76 -23.68
C ASN A 293 24.41 -15.35 -23.03
N ALA A 294 24.37 -14.53 -21.98
CA ALA A 294 25.56 -14.15 -21.22
C ALA A 294 26.23 -15.37 -20.56
N ILE A 295 25.46 -16.28 -19.97
CA ILE A 295 25.99 -17.48 -19.33
C ILE A 295 26.48 -18.51 -20.36
N ARG A 296 25.69 -18.78 -21.40
CA ARG A 296 25.97 -19.85 -22.38
C ARG A 296 27.05 -19.47 -23.39
N ALA A 297 26.99 -18.25 -23.91
CA ALA A 297 27.81 -17.79 -25.03
C ALA A 297 28.82 -16.71 -24.63
N GLY A 298 28.90 -16.34 -23.35
CA GLY A 298 29.78 -15.26 -22.88
C GLY A 298 29.39 -13.89 -23.44
N GLN A 299 28.15 -13.73 -23.93
CA GLN A 299 27.72 -12.50 -24.58
C GLN A 299 27.45 -11.41 -23.53
N THR A 300 28.31 -10.40 -23.48
CA THR A 300 28.26 -9.36 -22.43
C THR A 300 27.30 -8.20 -22.74
N ARG A 301 26.86 -8.05 -24.00
CA ARG A 301 26.06 -6.90 -24.45
C ARG A 301 24.57 -7.25 -24.56
N ARG A 302 23.75 -6.51 -23.82
CA ARG A 302 22.28 -6.62 -23.80
C ARG A 302 21.63 -6.27 -25.16
N ALA A 303 20.49 -6.88 -25.47
CA ALA A 303 19.72 -6.65 -26.69
C ALA A 303 19.33 -5.17 -26.85
N VAL A 304 18.83 -4.53 -25.79
CA VAL A 304 18.45 -3.10 -25.81
C VAL A 304 19.64 -2.21 -26.17
N THR A 305 20.83 -2.47 -25.62
CA THR A 305 22.04 -1.71 -25.95
C THR A 305 22.45 -1.89 -27.41
N ARG A 306 22.26 -3.09 -27.98
CA ARG A 306 22.50 -3.33 -29.41
C ARG A 306 21.51 -2.57 -30.27
N TYR A 307 20.24 -2.52 -29.87
CA TYR A 307 19.21 -1.77 -30.59
C TYR A 307 19.48 -0.25 -30.56
N LEU A 308 19.78 0.31 -29.38
CA LEU A 308 20.09 1.74 -29.23
C LEU A 308 21.28 2.19 -30.09
N LYS A 309 22.30 1.34 -30.25
CA LYS A 309 23.45 1.66 -31.12
C LYS A 309 23.13 1.64 -32.61
N LYS A 310 22.04 0.97 -33.02
CA LYS A 310 21.57 0.97 -34.41
C LYS A 310 20.63 2.15 -34.70
N ALA A 311 20.12 2.81 -33.67
CA ALA A 311 19.17 3.91 -33.85
C ALA A 311 19.85 5.15 -34.47
N PRO A 312 19.15 5.91 -35.32
CA PRO A 312 19.62 7.21 -35.80
C PRO A 312 19.96 8.14 -34.63
N GLN A 313 21.06 8.86 -34.74
CA GLN A 313 21.48 9.82 -33.73
C GLN A 313 21.08 11.23 -34.14
N LEU A 314 20.48 11.97 -33.21
CA LEU A 314 20.21 13.39 -33.35
C LEU A 314 21.23 14.18 -32.52
N VAL A 315 21.94 15.10 -33.18
CA VAL A 315 22.84 16.04 -32.50
C VAL A 315 22.14 17.38 -32.39
N LEU A 316 21.91 17.83 -31.16
CA LEU A 316 21.28 19.13 -30.90
C LEU A 316 22.33 20.25 -30.99
N PRO A 317 21.99 21.42 -31.56
CA PRO A 317 22.88 22.58 -31.56
C PRO A 317 23.28 23.02 -30.14
N ASP A 318 24.55 23.41 -29.95
CA ASP A 318 25.07 23.84 -28.64
C ASP A 318 24.30 25.01 -28.01
N ALA A 319 23.77 25.91 -28.84
CA ALA A 319 22.95 27.02 -28.38
C ALA A 319 21.68 26.52 -27.66
N LEU A 320 20.99 25.54 -28.24
CA LEU A 320 19.80 24.93 -27.64
C LEU A 320 20.12 24.23 -26.31
N GLN A 321 21.25 23.53 -26.24
CA GLN A 321 21.68 22.85 -25.00
C GLN A 321 22.02 23.81 -23.86
N LYS A 322 22.55 25.00 -24.18
CA LYS A 322 22.89 26.04 -23.18
C LYS A 322 21.66 26.80 -22.68
N HIS A 323 20.65 26.96 -23.53
CA HIS A 323 19.48 27.78 -23.22
C HIS A 323 18.27 26.98 -22.70
N VAL A 324 18.22 25.67 -22.94
CA VAL A 324 17.13 24.80 -22.47
C VAL A 324 17.67 23.74 -21.49
N PRO A 325 17.28 23.77 -20.20
CA PRO A 325 17.91 22.95 -19.16
C PRO A 325 17.55 21.46 -19.23
N ARG A 326 16.49 21.09 -19.97
CA ARG A 326 16.02 19.70 -20.12
C ARG A 326 16.18 19.23 -21.55
N VAL A 327 16.79 18.06 -21.73
CA VAL A 327 17.10 17.49 -23.05
C VAL A 327 15.83 17.28 -23.86
N GLU A 328 14.76 16.79 -23.25
CA GLU A 328 13.49 16.48 -23.91
C GLU A 328 12.83 17.74 -24.46
N GLN A 329 12.95 18.85 -23.73
CA GLN A 329 12.44 20.15 -24.16
C GLN A 329 13.33 20.76 -25.25
N ALA A 330 14.66 20.57 -25.18
CA ALA A 330 15.58 21.01 -26.22
C ALA A 330 15.32 20.28 -27.56
N VAL A 331 15.06 18.97 -27.50
CA VAL A 331 14.65 18.17 -28.67
C VAL A 331 13.31 18.67 -29.23
N LEU A 332 12.33 18.96 -28.36
CA LEU A 332 11.03 19.47 -28.79
C LEU A 332 11.18 20.81 -29.53
N THR A 333 11.93 21.76 -28.94
CA THR A 333 12.19 23.07 -29.57
C THR A 333 12.89 22.90 -30.92
N TYR A 334 13.88 22.02 -31.00
CA TYR A 334 14.60 21.74 -32.26
C TYR A 334 13.68 21.27 -33.39
N PHE A 335 12.70 20.41 -33.10
CA PHE A 335 11.71 19.98 -34.10
C PHE A 335 10.66 21.05 -34.38
N GLN A 336 10.26 21.85 -33.38
CA GLN A 336 9.33 22.97 -33.58
C GLN A 336 9.92 24.06 -34.49
N GLU A 337 11.21 24.37 -34.35
CA GLU A 337 11.94 25.29 -35.23
C GLU A 337 11.99 24.81 -36.70
N GLN A 338 11.82 23.50 -36.93
CA GLN A 338 11.71 22.90 -38.26
C GLN A 338 10.26 22.81 -38.78
N GLY A 339 9.29 23.37 -38.05
CA GLY A 339 7.89 23.41 -38.44
C GLY A 339 7.04 22.22 -37.96
N TRP A 340 7.59 21.33 -37.12
CA TRP A 340 6.82 20.23 -36.53
C TRP A 340 6.00 20.69 -35.32
N GLN A 341 4.88 20.01 -35.06
CA GLN A 341 4.12 20.17 -33.83
C GLN A 341 4.35 18.98 -32.92
N GLY A 342 4.53 19.23 -31.62
CA GLY A 342 4.79 18.18 -30.65
C GLY A 342 4.53 18.63 -29.22
N HIS A 343 4.34 17.65 -28.34
CA HIS A 343 4.13 17.86 -26.92
C HIS A 343 4.97 16.86 -26.12
N TYR A 344 5.53 17.32 -25.00
CA TYR A 344 6.18 16.44 -24.04
C TYR A 344 5.12 15.75 -23.16
N ALA A 345 4.88 14.46 -23.40
CA ALA A 345 3.82 13.74 -22.72
C ALA A 345 4.21 12.33 -22.23
N GLU A 346 5.43 11.86 -22.51
CA GLU A 346 5.90 10.51 -22.14
C GLU A 346 4.86 9.41 -22.43
N ASN A 347 4.42 8.68 -21.40
CA ASN A 347 3.44 7.61 -21.48
C ASN A 347 1.98 8.08 -21.33
N LEU A 348 1.74 9.37 -21.05
CA LEU A 348 0.40 9.90 -20.82
C LEU A 348 -0.53 9.70 -22.03
N PRO A 349 -0.12 9.98 -23.30
CA PRO A 349 -1.02 9.83 -24.45
C PRO A 349 -1.51 8.40 -24.61
N TRP A 350 -0.61 7.42 -24.45
CA TRP A 350 -0.95 6.00 -24.55
C TRP A 350 -1.90 5.56 -23.44
N ARG A 351 -1.66 6.00 -22.20
CA ARG A 351 -2.54 5.69 -21.07
C ARG A 351 -3.90 6.37 -21.21
N ALA A 352 -3.94 7.60 -21.70
CA ALA A 352 -5.16 8.35 -21.93
C ALA A 352 -5.98 7.73 -23.08
N LEU A 353 -5.34 7.41 -24.21
CA LEU A 353 -5.97 6.75 -25.34
C LEU A 353 -6.56 5.40 -24.92
N LEU A 354 -5.81 4.59 -24.18
CA LEU A 354 -6.29 3.31 -23.66
C LEU A 354 -7.50 3.51 -22.74
N GLY A 355 -7.43 4.48 -21.82
CA GLY A 355 -8.52 4.79 -20.90
C GLY A 355 -9.78 5.25 -21.62
N LEU A 356 -9.66 6.11 -22.63
CA LEU A 356 -10.79 6.59 -23.44
C LEU A 356 -11.37 5.47 -24.30
N LEU A 357 -10.53 4.66 -24.91
CA LEU A 357 -10.95 3.56 -25.78
C LEU A 357 -11.69 2.50 -24.97
N LEU A 358 -11.10 2.04 -23.86
CA LEU A 358 -11.62 0.95 -23.06
C LEU A 358 -12.54 1.43 -21.94
N TRP A 359 -13.03 2.67 -21.95
CA TRP A 359 -13.76 3.25 -20.81
C TRP A 359 -14.95 2.37 -20.39
N ASP A 360 -15.79 1.98 -21.34
CA ASP A 360 -16.97 1.15 -21.09
C ASP A 360 -16.60 -0.25 -20.60
N VAL A 361 -15.49 -0.82 -21.10
CA VAL A 361 -14.97 -2.12 -20.66
C VAL A 361 -14.43 -2.04 -19.24
N LEU A 362 -13.68 -0.98 -18.92
CA LEU A 362 -13.07 -0.75 -17.62
C LEU A 362 -14.11 -0.54 -16.52
N PHE A 363 -15.26 0.06 -16.86
CA PHE A 363 -16.33 0.40 -15.92
C PHE A 363 -17.57 -0.50 -16.03
N ASP A 364 -17.52 -1.61 -16.78
CA ASP A 364 -18.58 -2.63 -16.72
C ASP A 364 -18.56 -3.33 -15.36
N VAL A 365 -19.45 -2.89 -14.48
CA VAL A 365 -19.60 -3.40 -13.10
C VAL A 365 -19.93 -4.90 -13.00
N ARG A 366 -20.41 -5.52 -14.08
CA ARG A 366 -20.74 -6.96 -14.09
C ARG A 366 -19.52 -7.85 -14.21
N LYS A 367 -18.44 -7.35 -14.82
CA LYS A 367 -17.16 -8.05 -14.99
C LYS A 367 -16.06 -7.44 -14.13
N GLY A 368 -16.06 -6.12 -14.00
CA GLY A 368 -15.18 -5.31 -13.17
C GLY A 368 -15.20 -5.68 -11.69
N ARG A 369 -14.02 -5.81 -11.07
CA ARG A 369 -13.93 -6.00 -9.62
C ARG A 369 -13.95 -4.66 -8.88
N PHE A 370 -15.15 -4.16 -8.63
CA PHE A 370 -15.42 -3.00 -7.78
C PHE A 370 -15.79 -3.41 -6.35
N MET A 371 -15.42 -2.58 -5.39
CA MET A 371 -15.71 -2.73 -3.96
C MET A 371 -16.56 -1.57 -3.45
N ASN A 372 -16.36 -0.37 -3.99
CA ASN A 372 -17.13 0.81 -3.64
C ASN A 372 -17.17 1.83 -4.80
N PRO A 373 -18.09 2.82 -4.74
CA PRO A 373 -18.21 3.87 -5.76
C PRO A 373 -17.05 4.87 -5.82
N LEU A 374 -16.12 4.87 -4.86
CA LEU A 374 -15.01 5.82 -4.78
C LEU A 374 -13.73 5.26 -5.45
N GLN A 375 -13.90 4.52 -6.54
CA GLN A 375 -12.81 3.89 -7.27
C GLN A 375 -12.56 4.57 -8.62
N ARG A 376 -11.28 4.74 -8.96
CA ARG A 376 -10.84 5.29 -10.26
C ARG A 376 -10.79 4.24 -11.39
N GLY A 377 -11.22 3.01 -11.09
CA GLY A 377 -11.13 1.87 -11.98
C GLY A 377 -11.20 0.54 -11.21
N PRO A 378 -11.29 -0.58 -11.94
CA PRO A 378 -11.47 -1.90 -11.36
C PRO A 378 -10.19 -2.37 -10.63
N THR A 379 -10.36 -3.16 -9.58
CA THR A 379 -9.27 -3.55 -8.66
C THR A 379 -8.26 -4.50 -9.32
N ASP A 380 -8.72 -5.23 -10.33
CA ASP A 380 -8.00 -6.20 -11.15
C ASP A 380 -7.29 -5.59 -12.37
N LEU A 381 -7.38 -4.29 -12.63
CA LEU A 381 -6.75 -3.63 -13.78
C LEU A 381 -5.25 -3.97 -13.95
N TRP A 382 -4.55 -4.17 -12.84
CA TRP A 382 -3.11 -4.47 -12.82
C TRP A 382 -2.82 -5.96 -12.53
N SER A 383 -3.83 -6.81 -12.65
CA SER A 383 -3.70 -8.26 -12.52
C SER A 383 -3.10 -8.82 -13.82
N PRO A 384 -2.23 -9.85 -13.76
CA PRO A 384 -1.79 -10.59 -14.95
C PRO A 384 -2.96 -11.13 -15.77
N ASP A 385 -4.05 -11.49 -15.08
CA ASP A 385 -5.24 -12.09 -15.69
C ASP A 385 -6.25 -11.06 -16.21
N PHE A 386 -5.95 -9.75 -16.16
CA PHE A 386 -6.89 -8.72 -16.61
C PHE A 386 -7.25 -8.95 -18.08
N TYR A 387 -6.27 -8.95 -18.98
CA TYR A 387 -6.54 -9.06 -20.41
C TYR A 387 -7.32 -10.33 -20.78
N SER A 388 -6.99 -11.48 -20.19
CA SER A 388 -7.71 -12.73 -20.45
C SER A 388 -9.16 -12.72 -19.96
N GLN A 389 -9.49 -11.91 -18.94
CA GLN A 389 -10.87 -11.77 -18.43
C GLN A 389 -11.75 -10.87 -19.30
N TYR A 390 -11.16 -9.87 -19.96
CA TYR A 390 -11.88 -8.91 -20.82
C TYR A 390 -11.58 -9.11 -22.31
N GLN A 391 -10.99 -10.26 -22.67
CA GLN A 391 -10.52 -10.51 -24.04
C GLN A 391 -11.65 -10.37 -25.06
N ASP A 392 -12.81 -10.93 -24.74
CA ASP A 392 -13.99 -10.94 -25.62
C ASP A 392 -14.55 -9.54 -25.91
N GLU A 393 -14.24 -8.55 -25.07
CA GLU A 393 -14.63 -7.14 -25.29
C GLU A 393 -13.50 -6.29 -25.85
N ILE A 394 -12.27 -6.55 -25.42
CA ILE A 394 -11.10 -5.80 -25.85
C ILE A 394 -10.79 -6.11 -27.32
N ASP A 395 -10.77 -7.38 -27.71
CA ASP A 395 -10.32 -7.78 -29.05
C ASP A 395 -11.22 -7.21 -30.17
N PRO A 396 -12.57 -7.30 -30.11
CA PRO A 396 -13.42 -6.71 -31.14
C PRO A 396 -13.33 -5.18 -31.20
N LEU A 397 -13.18 -4.53 -30.03
CA LEU A 397 -13.04 -3.09 -29.94
C LEU A 397 -11.74 -2.62 -30.60
N LEU A 398 -10.62 -3.29 -30.32
CA LEU A 398 -9.34 -3.01 -30.98
C LEU A 398 -9.41 -3.28 -32.49
N ALA A 399 -10.02 -4.39 -32.90
CA ALA A 399 -10.19 -4.71 -34.32
C ALA A 399 -10.97 -3.61 -35.07
N SER A 400 -12.04 -3.09 -34.47
CA SER A 400 -12.84 -2.01 -35.08
C SER A 400 -12.07 -0.71 -35.32
N TRP A 401 -11.00 -0.47 -34.56
CA TRP A 401 -10.11 0.68 -34.76
C TRP A 401 -9.01 0.40 -35.78
N CYS A 402 -8.61 -0.86 -35.96
CA CYS A 402 -7.71 -1.28 -37.03
C CYS A 402 -8.38 -1.22 -38.41
N GLU A 403 -9.69 -1.53 -38.49
CA GLU A 403 -10.46 -1.54 -39.74
C GLU A 403 -10.96 -0.15 -40.19
N LYS A 404 -10.91 0.86 -39.31
CA LYS A 404 -11.37 2.24 -39.60
C LYS A 404 -10.29 3.13 -40.24
N ASN A 405 -9.16 2.57 -40.66
CA ASN A 405 -8.15 3.21 -41.51
C ASN A 405 -8.19 2.60 -42.91
#